data_AF-A0A8T6GKX4-F1
#
_entry.id   AF-A0A8T6GKX4-F1
#
_cell.length_a   1.000
_cell.length_b   1.000
_cell.length_c   1.000
_cell.angle_alpha   90.00
_cell.angle_beta   90.00
_cell.angle_gamma   90.00
#
_symmetry.space_group_name_H-M   'P 1'
#
loop_
_entity.id
_entity.type
_entity.pdbx_description
1 polymer ?
#
loop_
_entity_poly.entity_id
_entity_poly.type
_entity_poly.pdbx_seq_one_letter_code
_entity_poly.pdbx_strand_id
1 'polypeptide(L)'
;MFENVIDGIFSAVFLAAILRVTTPILLPSLGALISEKAGVLNIGLEGMMLSAAFTGVVVSAYSQDWFGAEAGTSIGPWLGLLFGVCVSLLMSFVLALFHLDLKGDLFLSGIALNIFGSSATVAIMFELTGDRGNTSTLASLQMPFIQLPEFINDIPLVGGFLFGVFDNQSVMTWLAFIAVFVVAFFLYRMPIGMHLRAVGENPEAAASVGINVKRIRYMALLISGFFAGLGGIHMSMGYLQLFQRDMTNGRGFIALVTPSLGGGTPIGTMVASSIFGFFDALGIRMGSLEIPSQLPQSIPYFATVLALVIYALQRRISQRVSEMRTASGASFDAQFWQAIQRISILHMLLMMFAVIGVVTSGAILAAPNGFGGEEAVLPGLAIGAASIALFVMGLPFVSDIFRIQKRWRESAAVTIVSLGAYLAIFLSLFASLPIALGIGLLASAAVWFMIGGRALADGK
;
A
#
# COMPACT_ATOMS: atom_id res chain seq x y z
N MET A 1 25.57 -14.45 0.88
CA MET A 1 24.13 -14.33 1.20
C MET A 1 23.63 -12.89 1.03
N PHE A 2 24.37 -11.89 1.52
CA PHE A 2 24.03 -10.46 1.37
C PHE A 2 24.12 -9.93 -0.08
N GLU A 3 25.15 -10.33 -0.84
CA GLU A 3 25.26 -10.00 -2.29
C GLU A 3 24.06 -10.53 -3.10
N ASN A 4 23.59 -11.76 -2.83
CA ASN A 4 22.39 -12.34 -3.45
C ASN A 4 21.08 -11.60 -3.11
N VAL A 5 21.05 -10.83 -2.01
CA VAL A 5 19.90 -9.99 -1.65
C VAL A 5 19.95 -8.69 -2.44
N ILE A 6 21.12 -8.04 -2.55
CA ILE A 6 21.32 -6.79 -3.30
C ILE A 6 21.08 -7.00 -4.80
N ASP A 7 21.66 -8.06 -5.39
CA ASP A 7 21.43 -8.42 -6.80
C ASP A 7 19.97 -8.83 -7.06
N GLY A 8 19.25 -9.24 -6.02
CA GLY A 8 17.85 -9.64 -6.08
C GLY A 8 16.85 -8.50 -6.03
N ILE A 9 17.17 -7.34 -5.45
CA ILE A 9 16.21 -6.23 -5.20
C ILE A 9 15.75 -5.53 -6.49
N PHE A 10 16.45 -5.71 -7.61
CA PHE A 10 16.01 -5.25 -8.94
C PHE A 10 15.78 -6.39 -9.93
N SER A 11 15.69 -7.63 -9.43
CA SER A 11 15.40 -8.79 -10.26
C SER A 11 13.93 -8.82 -10.70
N ALA A 12 13.68 -9.46 -11.85
CA ALA A 12 12.32 -9.73 -12.32
C ALA A 12 11.48 -10.49 -11.27
N VAL A 13 12.11 -11.37 -10.49
CA VAL A 13 11.49 -12.13 -9.40
C VAL A 13 11.02 -11.22 -8.26
N PHE A 14 11.80 -10.20 -7.92
CA PHE A 14 11.40 -9.24 -6.88
C PHE A 14 10.24 -8.37 -7.36
N LEU A 15 10.27 -7.90 -8.61
CA LEU A 15 9.13 -7.18 -9.21
C LEU A 15 7.86 -8.05 -9.24
N ALA A 16 7.98 -9.33 -9.59
CA ALA A 16 6.88 -10.30 -9.53
C ALA A 16 6.32 -10.44 -8.10
N ALA A 17 7.19 -10.44 -7.08
CA ALA A 17 6.80 -10.48 -5.68
C ALA A 17 6.07 -9.21 -5.24
N ILE A 18 6.51 -8.02 -5.70
CA ILE A 18 5.80 -6.76 -5.44
C ILE A 18 4.36 -6.85 -5.93
N LEU A 19 4.13 -7.26 -7.19
CA LEU A 19 2.78 -7.38 -7.75
C LEU A 19 1.89 -8.30 -6.91
N ARG A 20 2.44 -9.45 -6.50
CA ARG A 20 1.74 -10.45 -5.69
C ARG A 20 1.34 -9.92 -4.31
N VAL A 21 2.23 -9.15 -3.66
CA VAL A 21 2.02 -8.59 -2.32
C VAL A 21 1.23 -7.27 -2.36
N THR A 22 1.24 -6.56 -3.49
CA THR A 22 0.36 -5.40 -3.73
C THR A 22 -1.10 -5.81 -3.87
N THR A 23 -1.39 -6.97 -4.47
CA THR A 23 -2.77 -7.44 -4.74
C THR A 23 -3.72 -7.39 -3.53
N PRO A 24 -3.37 -7.95 -2.34
CA PRO A 24 -4.24 -7.94 -1.17
C PRO A 24 -4.34 -6.56 -0.48
N ILE A 25 -3.57 -5.57 -0.93
CA ILE A 25 -3.69 -4.16 -0.50
C ILE A 25 -4.53 -3.39 -1.51
N LEU A 26 -4.26 -3.57 -2.80
CA LEU A 26 -4.90 -2.84 -3.89
C LEU A 26 -6.40 -3.12 -3.99
N LEU A 27 -6.80 -4.39 -3.95
CA LEU A 27 -8.21 -4.78 -4.03
C LEU A 27 -9.05 -4.07 -2.95
N PRO A 28 -8.81 -4.27 -1.64
CA PRO A 28 -9.55 -3.57 -0.61
C PRO A 28 -9.39 -2.05 -0.67
N SER A 29 -8.26 -1.53 -1.16
CA SER A 29 -8.06 -0.07 -1.33
C SER A 29 -8.99 0.52 -2.40
N LEU A 30 -9.26 -0.19 -3.49
CA LEU A 30 -10.25 0.24 -4.49
C LEU A 30 -11.66 0.25 -3.89
N GLY A 31 -11.98 -0.74 -3.06
CA GLY A 31 -13.21 -0.77 -2.28
C GLY A 31 -13.32 0.40 -1.30
N ALA A 32 -12.24 0.68 -0.57
CA ALA A 32 -12.13 1.82 0.34
C ALA A 32 -12.35 3.13 -0.40
N LEU A 33 -11.69 3.32 -1.56
CA LEU A 33 -11.84 4.50 -2.42
C LEU A 33 -13.31 4.74 -2.80
N ILE A 34 -14.04 3.70 -3.20
CA ILE A 34 -15.46 3.82 -3.58
C ILE A 34 -16.31 4.24 -2.38
N SER A 35 -16.09 3.63 -1.22
CA SER A 35 -16.82 3.99 0.01
C SER A 35 -16.50 5.44 0.46
N GLU A 36 -15.22 5.83 0.41
CA GLU A 36 -14.76 7.18 0.74
C GLU A 36 -15.37 8.23 -0.20
N LYS A 37 -15.44 7.94 -1.50
CA LYS A 37 -16.10 8.83 -2.48
C LYS A 37 -17.60 8.97 -2.27
N ALA A 38 -18.25 8.04 -1.56
CA ALA A 38 -19.65 8.15 -1.14
C ALA A 38 -19.84 8.85 0.21
N GLY A 39 -18.74 9.28 0.86
CA GLY A 39 -18.74 9.93 2.16
C GLY A 39 -18.95 8.98 3.34
N VAL A 40 -18.66 7.67 3.19
CA VAL A 40 -18.77 6.69 4.28
C VAL A 40 -17.57 5.75 4.25
N LEU A 41 -16.77 5.74 5.30
CA LEU A 41 -15.58 4.88 5.39
C LEU A 41 -15.95 3.44 5.81
N ASN A 42 -15.41 2.43 5.14
CA ASN A 42 -15.59 1.04 5.55
C ASN A 42 -14.53 0.60 6.57
N ILE A 43 -14.63 0.99 7.84
CA ILE A 43 -13.60 0.66 8.86
C ILE A 43 -13.43 -0.87 9.08
N GLY A 44 -14.41 -1.69 8.67
CA GLY A 44 -14.44 -3.14 8.86
C GLY A 44 -13.65 -3.98 7.85
N LEU A 45 -12.79 -3.38 7.01
CA LEU A 45 -12.08 -4.11 5.94
C LEU A 45 -11.23 -5.30 6.44
N GLU A 46 -10.57 -5.15 7.58
CA GLU A 46 -9.68 -6.19 8.14
C GLU A 46 -10.46 -7.48 8.45
N GLY A 47 -11.59 -7.36 9.15
CA GLY A 47 -12.46 -8.50 9.51
C GLY A 47 -13.15 -9.11 8.30
N MET A 48 -13.54 -8.28 7.32
CA MET A 48 -14.10 -8.74 6.04
C MET A 48 -13.10 -9.58 5.25
N MET A 49 -11.86 -9.11 5.14
CA MET A 49 -10.76 -9.85 4.50
C MET A 49 -10.48 -11.17 5.21
N LEU A 50 -10.35 -11.18 6.55
CA LEU A 50 -10.12 -12.40 7.32
C LEU A 50 -11.24 -13.42 7.13
N SER A 51 -12.49 -12.98 7.22
CA SER A 51 -13.65 -13.87 7.12
C SER A 51 -13.79 -14.44 5.71
N ALA A 52 -13.51 -13.65 4.67
CA ALA A 52 -13.48 -14.12 3.29
C ALA A 52 -12.34 -15.13 3.05
N ALA A 53 -11.14 -14.82 3.55
CA ALA A 53 -9.96 -15.67 3.42
C ALA A 53 -10.19 -17.05 4.05
N PHE A 54 -10.72 -17.08 5.28
CA PHE A 54 -11.04 -18.30 6.00
C PHE A 54 -12.14 -19.11 5.30
N THR A 55 -13.25 -18.44 4.96
CA THR A 55 -14.39 -19.09 4.29
C THR A 55 -13.96 -19.70 2.95
N GLY A 56 -13.13 -19.00 2.19
CA GLY A 56 -12.62 -19.49 0.91
C GLY A 56 -11.83 -20.79 1.05
N VAL A 57 -10.92 -20.84 2.02
CA VAL A 57 -10.13 -22.05 2.33
C VAL A 57 -11.04 -23.21 2.72
N VAL A 58 -11.94 -22.99 3.68
CA VAL A 58 -12.86 -24.02 4.18
C VAL A 58 -13.74 -24.57 3.06
N VAL A 59 -14.39 -23.70 2.29
CA VAL A 59 -15.30 -24.13 1.21
C VAL A 59 -14.52 -24.82 0.09
N SER A 60 -13.34 -24.32 -0.26
CA SER A 60 -12.53 -24.97 -1.29
C SER A 60 -12.02 -26.35 -0.85
N ALA A 61 -11.68 -26.53 0.43
CA ALA A 61 -11.24 -27.81 0.97
C ALA A 61 -12.37 -28.86 0.91
N TYR A 62 -13.57 -28.51 1.40
CA TYR A 62 -14.71 -29.44 1.41
C TYR A 62 -15.37 -29.64 0.04
N SER A 63 -15.05 -28.82 -0.96
CA SER A 63 -15.61 -28.97 -2.31
C SER A 63 -15.29 -30.33 -2.95
N GLN A 64 -14.14 -30.93 -2.59
CA GLN A 64 -13.73 -32.25 -3.06
C GLN A 64 -14.61 -33.36 -2.48
N ASP A 65 -15.04 -33.21 -1.23
CA ASP A 65 -15.95 -34.16 -0.58
C ASP A 65 -17.37 -34.05 -1.13
N TRP A 66 -17.82 -32.84 -1.46
CA TRP A 66 -19.19 -32.58 -1.94
C TRP A 66 -19.42 -32.98 -3.40
N PHE A 67 -18.41 -32.78 -4.25
CA PHE A 67 -18.55 -32.95 -5.71
C PHE A 67 -17.67 -34.07 -6.27
N GLY A 68 -16.89 -34.75 -5.43
CA GLY A 68 -15.90 -35.75 -5.83
C GLY A 68 -14.58 -35.11 -6.26
N ALA A 69 -13.50 -35.91 -6.33
CA ALA A 69 -12.15 -35.41 -6.55
C ALA A 69 -12.00 -34.62 -7.87
N GLU A 70 -12.44 -35.17 -9.00
CA GLU A 70 -12.23 -34.55 -10.31
C GLU A 70 -12.98 -33.21 -10.50
N ALA A 71 -14.28 -33.19 -10.14
CA ALA A 71 -15.10 -31.98 -10.24
C ALA A 71 -14.78 -30.97 -9.12
N GLY A 72 -14.47 -31.46 -7.92
CA GLY A 72 -14.10 -30.64 -6.77
C GLY A 72 -12.81 -29.85 -6.98
N THR A 73 -11.77 -30.46 -7.57
CA THR A 73 -10.51 -29.74 -7.83
C THR A 73 -10.68 -28.57 -8.80
N SER A 74 -11.56 -28.69 -9.80
CA SER A 74 -11.76 -27.64 -10.80
C SER A 74 -12.72 -26.54 -10.34
N ILE A 75 -13.79 -26.90 -9.62
CA ILE A 75 -14.85 -25.98 -9.20
C ILE A 75 -14.54 -25.35 -7.83
N GLY A 76 -13.79 -26.07 -6.98
CA GLY A 76 -13.50 -25.71 -5.60
C GLY A 76 -12.91 -24.32 -5.39
N PRO A 77 -11.88 -23.89 -6.16
CA PRO A 77 -11.34 -22.54 -6.03
C PRO A 77 -12.41 -21.46 -6.24
N TRP A 78 -13.25 -21.63 -7.26
CA TRP A 78 -14.29 -20.68 -7.61
C TRP A 78 -15.43 -20.65 -6.58
N LEU A 79 -15.79 -21.80 -6.01
CA LEU A 79 -16.72 -21.87 -4.88
C LEU A 79 -16.15 -21.16 -3.65
N GLY A 80 -14.87 -21.38 -3.33
CA GLY A 80 -14.19 -20.67 -2.25
C GLY A 80 -14.26 -19.16 -2.43
N LEU A 81 -13.98 -18.65 -3.63
CA LEU A 81 -14.12 -17.23 -3.95
C LEU A 81 -15.55 -16.73 -3.81
N LEU A 82 -16.51 -17.45 -4.37
CA LEU A 82 -17.92 -17.05 -4.31
C LEU A 82 -18.39 -16.92 -2.86
N PHE A 83 -18.19 -17.96 -2.04
CA PHE A 83 -18.64 -17.98 -0.67
C PHE A 83 -17.86 -17.00 0.22
N GLY A 84 -16.53 -16.87 0.03
CA GLY A 84 -15.74 -15.89 0.77
C GLY A 84 -16.16 -14.45 0.46
N VAL A 85 -16.41 -14.12 -0.82
CA VAL A 85 -16.95 -12.82 -1.22
C VAL A 85 -18.37 -12.60 -0.65
N CYS A 86 -19.22 -13.63 -0.65
CA CYS A 86 -20.56 -13.54 -0.05
C CYS A 86 -20.51 -13.24 1.46
N VAL A 87 -19.61 -13.88 2.21
CA VAL A 87 -19.42 -13.59 3.65
C VAL A 87 -18.92 -12.16 3.85
N SER A 88 -17.98 -11.70 3.03
CA SER A 88 -17.50 -10.31 3.07
C SER A 88 -18.62 -9.30 2.77
N LEU A 89 -19.45 -9.58 1.76
CA LEU A 89 -20.63 -8.79 1.42
C LEU A 89 -21.65 -8.76 2.56
N LEU A 90 -21.90 -9.90 3.20
CA LEU A 90 -22.79 -10.00 4.36
C LEU A 90 -22.26 -9.13 5.51
N MET A 91 -20.97 -9.22 5.82
CA MET A 91 -20.35 -8.39 6.85
C MET A 91 -20.42 -6.90 6.49
N SER A 92 -20.18 -6.54 5.23
CA SER A 92 -20.33 -5.17 4.79
C SER A 92 -21.78 -4.68 4.81
N PHE A 93 -22.74 -5.55 4.55
CA PHE A 93 -24.16 -5.26 4.68
C PHE A 93 -24.52 -5.00 6.14
N VAL A 94 -24.02 -5.82 7.07
CA VAL A 94 -24.19 -5.63 8.52
C VAL A 94 -23.63 -4.27 8.95
N LEU A 95 -22.43 -3.90 8.52
CA LEU A 95 -21.88 -2.57 8.79
C LEU A 95 -22.79 -1.46 8.26
N ALA A 96 -23.28 -1.61 7.03
CA ALA A 96 -24.18 -0.64 6.41
C ALA A 96 -25.51 -0.52 7.17
N LEU A 97 -26.10 -1.62 7.62
CA LEU A 97 -27.30 -1.64 8.46
C LEU A 97 -27.08 -0.88 9.77
N PHE A 98 -26.02 -1.21 10.51
CA PHE A 98 -25.73 -0.55 11.77
C PHE A 98 -25.51 0.95 11.61
N HIS A 99 -24.75 1.35 10.60
CA HIS A 99 -24.43 2.76 10.40
C HIS A 99 -25.59 3.56 9.77
N LEU A 100 -26.22 3.05 8.71
CA LEU A 100 -27.18 3.79 7.89
C LEU A 100 -28.64 3.67 8.35
N ASP A 101 -29.01 2.55 9.00
CA ASP A 101 -30.38 2.33 9.49
C ASP A 101 -30.48 2.58 10.99
N LEU A 102 -29.58 1.96 11.75
CA LEU A 102 -29.58 2.03 13.21
C LEU A 102 -28.85 3.26 13.76
N LYS A 103 -28.23 4.06 12.89
CA LYS A 103 -27.49 5.29 13.24
C LYS A 103 -26.39 5.04 14.28
N GLY A 104 -25.79 3.85 14.25
CA GLY A 104 -24.65 3.49 15.08
C GLY A 104 -23.39 4.25 14.68
N ASP A 105 -22.47 4.42 15.65
CA ASP A 105 -21.16 4.99 15.39
C ASP A 105 -20.36 4.08 14.44
N LEU A 106 -19.92 4.65 13.32
CA LEU A 106 -19.26 3.93 12.24
C LEU A 106 -17.93 3.30 12.68
N PHE A 107 -17.16 4.00 13.50
CA PHE A 107 -15.87 3.52 13.97
C PHE A 107 -16.06 2.36 14.95
N LEU A 108 -16.98 2.50 15.90
CA LEU A 108 -17.28 1.45 16.86
C LEU A 108 -17.83 0.19 16.16
N SER A 109 -18.78 0.35 15.23
CA SER A 109 -19.32 -0.77 14.45
C SER A 109 -18.25 -1.44 13.59
N GLY A 110 -17.37 -0.67 12.95
CA GLY A 110 -16.26 -1.21 12.15
C GLY A 110 -15.23 -1.96 12.99
N ILE A 111 -14.84 -1.41 14.14
CA ILE A 111 -13.92 -2.08 15.08
C ILE A 111 -14.53 -3.37 15.61
N ALA A 112 -15.81 -3.35 16.01
CA ALA A 112 -16.52 -4.54 16.47
C ALA A 112 -16.55 -5.63 15.38
N LEU A 113 -16.77 -5.24 14.12
CA LEU A 113 -16.81 -6.15 12.99
C LEU A 113 -15.42 -6.73 12.65
N ASN A 114 -14.34 -5.97 12.84
CA ASN A 114 -12.97 -6.46 12.75
C ASN A 114 -12.64 -7.48 13.84
N ILE A 115 -12.99 -7.18 15.10
CA ILE A 115 -12.81 -8.08 16.24
C ILE A 115 -13.61 -9.37 16.02
N PHE A 116 -14.85 -9.25 15.53
CA PHE A 116 -15.69 -10.38 15.18
C PHE A 116 -15.02 -11.24 14.11
N GLY A 117 -14.52 -10.67 13.00
CA GLY A 117 -13.84 -11.42 11.95
C GLY A 117 -12.60 -12.18 12.46
N SER A 118 -11.72 -11.51 13.21
CA SER A 118 -10.52 -12.15 13.79
C SER A 118 -10.89 -13.26 14.80
N SER A 119 -11.86 -13.02 15.68
CA SER A 119 -12.21 -13.99 16.74
C SER A 119 -13.04 -15.16 16.20
N ALA A 120 -14.02 -14.90 15.34
CA ALA A 120 -14.90 -15.93 14.80
C ALA A 120 -14.14 -16.90 13.88
N THR A 121 -13.24 -16.38 13.03
CA THR A 121 -12.42 -17.25 12.16
C THR A 121 -11.54 -18.19 12.97
N VAL A 122 -10.89 -17.72 14.05
CA VAL A 122 -10.09 -18.57 14.93
C VAL A 122 -10.94 -19.59 15.68
N ALA A 123 -12.12 -19.20 16.18
CA ALA A 123 -13.02 -20.10 16.90
C ALA A 123 -13.53 -21.24 16.01
N ILE A 124 -13.99 -20.91 14.79
CA ILE A 124 -14.48 -21.92 13.84
C ILE A 124 -13.32 -22.77 13.31
N MET A 125 -12.15 -22.17 13.06
CA MET A 125 -10.96 -22.92 12.66
C MET A 125 -10.57 -23.98 13.68
N PHE A 126 -10.60 -23.65 14.97
CA PHE A 126 -10.29 -24.61 16.04
C PHE A 126 -11.26 -25.78 16.06
N GLU A 127 -12.56 -25.51 15.88
CA GLU A 127 -13.57 -26.57 15.83
C GLU A 127 -13.38 -27.50 14.62
N LEU A 128 -12.99 -26.96 13.47
CA LEU A 128 -12.82 -27.74 12.24
C LEU A 128 -11.49 -28.50 12.18
N THR A 129 -10.41 -27.93 12.72
CA THR A 129 -9.04 -28.42 12.51
C THR A 129 -8.33 -28.89 13.77
N GLY A 130 -8.83 -28.55 14.95
CA GLY A 130 -8.13 -28.73 16.23
C GLY A 130 -6.94 -27.77 16.45
N ASP A 131 -6.61 -26.92 15.48
CA ASP A 131 -5.51 -25.95 15.55
C ASP A 131 -6.05 -24.51 15.60
N ARG A 132 -5.39 -23.64 16.38
CA ARG A 132 -5.67 -22.21 16.50
C ARG A 132 -4.72 -21.33 15.68
N GLY A 133 -3.70 -21.92 15.06
CA GLY A 133 -2.67 -21.22 14.30
C GLY A 133 -2.94 -21.20 12.80
N ASN A 134 -3.29 -22.35 12.21
CA ASN A 134 -3.52 -22.46 10.78
C ASN A 134 -4.45 -23.62 10.39
N THR A 135 -4.74 -23.71 9.09
CA THR A 135 -5.60 -24.75 8.47
C THR A 135 -4.80 -25.70 7.58
N SER A 136 -3.51 -25.95 7.88
CA SER A 136 -2.67 -26.84 7.08
C SER A 136 -3.17 -28.29 6.98
N THR A 137 -4.06 -28.69 7.90
CA THR A 137 -4.75 -29.99 7.88
C THR A 137 -5.88 -30.06 6.85
N LEU A 138 -6.36 -28.92 6.34
CA LEU A 138 -7.36 -28.86 5.28
C LEU A 138 -6.66 -28.86 3.92
N ALA A 139 -7.09 -29.74 3.01
CA ALA A 139 -6.61 -29.79 1.63
C ALA A 139 -7.25 -28.68 0.78
N SER A 140 -6.98 -27.42 1.13
CA SER A 140 -7.49 -26.25 0.44
C SER A 140 -6.90 -26.13 -0.96
N LEU A 141 -7.72 -25.62 -1.88
CA LEU A 141 -7.34 -25.47 -3.29
C LEU A 141 -6.87 -24.05 -3.57
N GLN A 142 -6.04 -23.91 -4.61
CA GLN A 142 -5.47 -22.62 -5.02
C GLN A 142 -6.23 -22.02 -6.20
N MET A 143 -6.28 -20.69 -6.25
CA MET A 143 -6.71 -19.97 -7.46
C MET A 143 -5.78 -20.30 -8.63
N PRO A 144 -6.31 -20.45 -9.85
CA PRO A 144 -5.48 -20.70 -11.02
C PRO A 144 -4.43 -19.60 -11.23
N PHE A 145 -3.29 -20.00 -11.79
CA PHE A 145 -2.22 -19.12 -12.20
C PHE A 145 -2.23 -19.00 -13.73
N ILE A 146 -2.07 -17.78 -14.22
CA ILE A 146 -1.98 -17.52 -15.66
C ILE A 146 -0.52 -17.67 -16.05
N GLN A 147 -0.25 -18.64 -16.92
CA GLN A 147 1.04 -18.83 -17.56
C GLN A 147 1.07 -18.04 -18.87
N LEU A 148 2.10 -17.23 -19.06
CA LEU A 148 2.22 -16.44 -20.30
C LEU A 148 2.69 -17.34 -21.45
N PRO A 149 2.21 -17.11 -22.68
CA PRO A 149 2.70 -17.83 -23.85
C PRO A 149 4.22 -17.67 -24.04
N GLU A 150 4.90 -18.77 -24.37
CA GLU A 150 6.36 -18.82 -24.50
C GLU A 150 6.92 -17.85 -25.56
N PHE A 151 6.15 -17.51 -26.60
CA PHE A 151 6.58 -16.56 -27.64
C PHE A 151 6.87 -15.15 -27.10
N ILE A 152 6.37 -14.81 -25.91
CA ILE A 152 6.66 -13.53 -25.25
C ILE A 152 8.11 -13.49 -24.75
N ASN A 153 8.69 -14.64 -24.40
CA ASN A 153 10.08 -14.76 -23.97
C ASN A 153 11.06 -14.51 -25.14
N ASP A 154 10.65 -14.84 -26.36
CA ASP A 154 11.48 -14.70 -27.58
C ASP A 154 11.62 -13.26 -28.08
N ILE A 155 10.92 -12.29 -27.47
CA ILE A 155 11.02 -10.87 -27.85
C ILE A 155 12.42 -10.34 -27.45
N PRO A 156 13.23 -9.86 -28.41
CA PRO A 156 14.57 -9.35 -28.11
C PRO A 156 14.53 -8.20 -27.10
N LEU A 157 15.49 -8.17 -26.17
CA LEU A 157 15.67 -7.20 -25.08
C LEU A 157 14.60 -7.15 -23.97
N VAL A 158 13.33 -7.40 -24.26
CA VAL A 158 12.23 -7.15 -23.32
C VAL A 158 11.51 -8.44 -22.89
N GLY A 159 11.56 -9.49 -23.72
CA GLY A 159 10.83 -10.74 -23.53
C GLY A 159 11.16 -11.43 -22.22
N GLY A 160 12.45 -11.72 -21.96
CA GLY A 160 12.88 -12.38 -20.71
C GLY A 160 12.56 -11.59 -19.44
N PHE A 161 12.56 -10.26 -19.50
CA PHE A 161 12.19 -9.42 -18.35
C PHE A 161 10.67 -9.43 -18.11
N LEU A 162 9.87 -9.21 -19.15
CA LEU A 162 8.40 -9.25 -19.02
C LEU A 162 7.90 -10.63 -18.61
N PHE A 163 8.48 -11.68 -19.20
CA PHE A 163 8.18 -13.06 -18.85
C PHE A 163 8.53 -13.29 -17.37
N GLY A 164 9.73 -12.91 -16.91
CA GLY A 164 10.11 -13.08 -15.50
C GLY A 164 9.26 -12.30 -14.48
N VAL A 165 8.61 -11.21 -14.89
CA VAL A 165 7.76 -10.39 -13.99
C VAL A 165 6.30 -10.86 -13.98
N PHE A 166 5.74 -11.14 -15.15
CA PHE A 166 4.30 -11.36 -15.34
C PHE A 166 3.91 -12.82 -15.51
N ASP A 167 4.87 -13.71 -15.75
CA ASP A 167 4.60 -15.14 -15.81
C ASP A 167 4.23 -15.69 -14.43
N ASN A 168 3.41 -16.74 -14.43
CA ASN A 168 2.97 -17.46 -13.25
C ASN A 168 2.42 -16.54 -12.14
N GLN A 169 1.59 -15.58 -12.54
CA GLN A 169 0.86 -14.70 -11.63
C GLN A 169 -0.56 -15.24 -11.40
N SER A 170 -1.05 -15.14 -10.16
CA SER A 170 -2.41 -15.56 -9.83
C SER A 170 -3.44 -14.75 -10.63
N VAL A 171 -4.56 -15.38 -11.02
CA VAL A 171 -5.70 -14.69 -11.66
C VAL A 171 -6.16 -13.48 -10.83
N MET A 172 -6.04 -13.55 -9.50
CA MET A 172 -6.41 -12.44 -8.61
C MET A 172 -5.54 -11.20 -8.78
N THR A 173 -4.25 -11.37 -9.08
CA THR A 173 -3.33 -10.25 -9.33
C THR A 173 -3.72 -9.53 -10.62
N TRP A 174 -3.99 -10.27 -11.69
CA TRP A 174 -4.50 -9.70 -12.94
C TRP A 174 -5.84 -8.98 -12.74
N LEU A 175 -6.75 -9.61 -12.01
CA LEU A 175 -8.04 -9.01 -11.66
C LEU A 175 -7.86 -7.68 -10.91
N ALA A 176 -6.91 -7.58 -9.98
CA ALA A 176 -6.66 -6.37 -9.22
C ALA A 176 -6.24 -5.18 -10.10
N PHE A 177 -5.31 -5.39 -11.04
CA PHE A 177 -4.89 -4.33 -11.96
C PHE A 177 -5.97 -3.95 -12.97
N ILE A 178 -6.73 -4.93 -13.48
CA ILE A 178 -7.90 -4.66 -14.34
C ILE A 178 -8.96 -3.87 -13.56
N ALA A 179 -9.19 -4.22 -12.29
CA ALA A 179 -10.16 -3.54 -11.44
C ALA A 179 -9.86 -2.06 -11.27
N VAL A 180 -8.59 -1.62 -11.31
CA VAL A 180 -8.23 -0.19 -11.27
C VAL A 180 -8.91 0.58 -12.41
N PHE A 181 -8.83 0.03 -13.63
CA PHE A 181 -9.43 0.64 -14.81
C PHE A 181 -10.96 0.56 -14.77
N VAL A 182 -11.51 -0.56 -14.31
CA VAL A 182 -12.96 -0.73 -14.13
C VAL A 182 -13.51 0.29 -13.11
N VAL A 183 -12.83 0.47 -11.99
CA VAL A 183 -13.23 1.45 -10.96
C VAL A 183 -13.05 2.88 -11.46
N ALA A 184 -12.00 3.17 -12.24
CA ALA A 184 -11.86 4.48 -12.91
C ALA A 184 -13.01 4.75 -13.89
N PHE A 185 -13.38 3.77 -14.71
CA PHE A 185 -14.52 3.89 -15.60
C PHE A 185 -15.83 4.08 -14.82
N PHE A 186 -16.06 3.27 -13.78
CA PHE A 186 -17.23 3.37 -12.91
C PHE A 186 -17.35 4.76 -12.27
N LEU A 187 -16.29 5.28 -11.64
CA LEU A 187 -16.34 6.55 -10.91
C LEU A 187 -16.48 7.78 -11.82
N TYR A 188 -15.83 7.76 -12.99
CA TYR A 188 -15.73 8.95 -13.84
C TYR A 188 -16.60 8.92 -15.10
N ARG A 189 -17.05 7.75 -15.56
CA ARG A 189 -17.83 7.62 -16.80
C ARG A 189 -19.27 7.14 -16.57
N MET A 190 -19.59 6.46 -15.47
CA MET A 190 -20.96 6.01 -15.20
C MET A 190 -21.78 7.04 -14.41
N PRO A 191 -23.11 7.15 -14.66
CA PRO A 191 -24.00 8.05 -13.91
C PRO A 191 -24.01 7.76 -12.40
N ILE A 192 -24.00 6.47 -12.05
CA ILE A 192 -23.94 6.01 -10.66
C ILE A 192 -22.66 6.51 -9.97
N GLY A 193 -21.51 6.53 -10.67
CA GLY A 193 -20.26 7.07 -10.14
C GLY A 193 -20.31 8.59 -9.94
N MET A 194 -21.03 9.32 -10.79
CA MET A 194 -21.28 10.75 -10.59
C MET A 194 -22.17 11.01 -9.38
N HIS A 195 -23.27 10.26 -9.23
CA HIS A 195 -24.13 10.33 -8.05
C HIS A 195 -23.37 10.00 -6.77
N LEU A 196 -22.50 8.98 -6.82
CA LEU A 196 -21.67 8.59 -5.70
C LEU A 196 -20.77 9.73 -5.24
N ARG A 197 -20.04 10.37 -6.17
CA ARG A 197 -19.19 11.53 -5.86
C ARG A 197 -19.99 12.72 -5.35
N ALA A 198 -21.15 13.02 -5.96
CA ALA A 198 -22.02 14.11 -5.51
C ALA A 198 -22.54 13.88 -4.08
N VAL A 199 -22.93 12.64 -3.75
CA VAL A 199 -23.35 12.26 -2.40
C VAL A 199 -22.21 12.40 -1.38
N GLY A 200 -20.97 12.08 -1.77
CA GLY A 200 -19.80 12.26 -0.92
C GLY A 200 -19.43 13.72 -0.69
N GLU A 201 -19.60 14.58 -1.69
CA GLU A 201 -19.30 16.02 -1.59
C GLU A 201 -20.36 16.79 -0.80
N ASN A 202 -21.64 16.60 -1.14
CA ASN A 202 -22.75 17.22 -0.41
C ASN A 202 -24.02 16.34 -0.48
N PRO A 203 -24.29 15.54 0.57
CA PRO A 203 -25.45 14.64 0.58
C PRO A 203 -26.78 15.39 0.56
N GLU A 204 -26.87 16.58 1.15
CA GLU A 204 -28.10 17.38 1.18
C GLU A 204 -28.44 17.95 -0.21
N ALA A 205 -27.43 18.44 -0.93
CA ALA A 205 -27.58 18.91 -2.31
C ALA A 205 -27.90 17.76 -3.27
N ALA A 206 -27.32 16.58 -3.06
CA ALA A 206 -27.66 15.40 -3.86
C ALA A 206 -29.12 14.97 -3.62
N ALA A 207 -29.60 15.03 -2.36
CA ALA A 207 -30.97 14.69 -2.02
C ALA A 207 -32.00 15.67 -2.60
N SER A 208 -31.67 16.97 -2.69
CA SER A 208 -32.59 18.00 -3.22
C SER A 208 -32.92 17.82 -4.71
N VAL A 209 -32.02 17.18 -5.46
CA VAL A 209 -32.23 16.81 -6.88
C VAL A 209 -32.75 15.37 -7.05
N GLY A 210 -33.17 14.71 -5.97
CA GLY A 210 -33.82 13.40 -5.99
C GLY A 210 -32.89 12.18 -5.89
N ILE A 211 -31.59 12.36 -5.62
CA ILE A 211 -30.66 11.23 -5.44
C ILE A 211 -30.88 10.60 -4.06
N ASN A 212 -31.15 9.29 -4.02
CA ASN A 212 -31.25 8.57 -2.75
C ASN A 212 -29.85 8.31 -2.15
N VAL A 213 -29.40 9.23 -1.30
CA VAL A 213 -28.12 9.19 -0.56
C VAL A 213 -27.91 7.85 0.14
N LYS A 214 -28.94 7.36 0.83
CA LYS A 214 -28.86 6.12 1.61
C LYS A 214 -28.56 4.92 0.72
N ARG A 215 -29.28 4.79 -0.41
CA ARG A 215 -29.06 3.71 -1.38
C ARG A 215 -27.65 3.74 -1.98
N ILE A 216 -27.14 4.93 -2.30
CA ILE A 216 -25.80 5.10 -2.82
C ILE A 216 -24.73 4.68 -1.79
N ARG A 217 -24.91 5.05 -0.52
CA ARG A 217 -24.00 4.65 0.57
C ARG A 217 -24.02 3.14 0.84
N TYR A 218 -25.20 2.52 0.80
CA TYR A 218 -25.31 1.05 0.87
C TYR A 218 -24.52 0.37 -0.24
N MET A 219 -24.75 0.77 -1.48
CA MET A 219 -24.05 0.21 -2.63
C MET A 219 -22.52 0.42 -2.52
N ALA A 220 -22.08 1.61 -2.08
CA ALA A 220 -20.67 1.90 -1.92
C ALA A 220 -19.99 1.02 -0.86
N LEU A 221 -20.65 0.79 0.28
CA LEU A 221 -20.18 -0.15 1.30
C LEU A 221 -20.15 -1.58 0.76
N LEU A 222 -21.21 -2.06 0.12
CA LEU A 222 -21.23 -3.42 -0.45
C LEU A 222 -20.13 -3.65 -1.49
N ILE A 223 -19.89 -2.69 -2.38
CA ILE A 223 -18.77 -2.77 -3.33
C ILE A 223 -17.43 -2.79 -2.58
N SER A 224 -17.30 -2.03 -1.50
CA SER A 224 -16.13 -2.08 -0.63
C SER A 224 -15.93 -3.48 -0.02
N GLY A 225 -16.99 -4.09 0.51
CA GLY A 225 -16.98 -5.48 0.99
C GLY A 225 -16.63 -6.50 -0.08
N PHE A 226 -17.13 -6.34 -1.31
CA PHE A 226 -16.76 -7.20 -2.44
C PHE A 226 -15.25 -7.19 -2.69
N PHE A 227 -14.66 -6.00 -2.79
CA PHE A 227 -13.23 -5.82 -2.99
C PHE A 227 -12.38 -6.29 -1.80
N ALA A 228 -12.87 -6.11 -0.57
CA ALA A 228 -12.26 -6.67 0.63
C ALA A 228 -12.22 -8.20 0.58
N GLY A 229 -13.34 -8.81 0.16
CA GLY A 229 -13.45 -10.26 0.03
C GLY A 229 -12.44 -10.83 -0.96
N LEU A 230 -12.31 -10.19 -2.13
CA LEU A 230 -11.30 -10.56 -3.12
C LEU A 230 -9.86 -10.43 -2.58
N GLY A 231 -9.57 -9.38 -1.82
CA GLY A 231 -8.28 -9.21 -1.15
C GLY A 231 -7.97 -10.34 -0.17
N GLY A 232 -8.96 -10.76 0.63
CA GLY A 232 -8.84 -11.89 1.55
C GLY A 232 -8.62 -13.22 0.84
N ILE A 233 -9.41 -13.50 -0.21
CA ILE A 233 -9.28 -14.72 -1.03
C ILE A 233 -7.89 -14.81 -1.67
N HIS A 234 -7.35 -13.69 -2.17
CA HIS A 234 -5.98 -13.70 -2.70
C HIS A 234 -4.97 -14.12 -1.63
N MET A 235 -5.14 -13.75 -0.37
CA MET A 235 -4.16 -14.13 0.66
C MET A 235 -4.15 -15.62 0.97
N SER A 236 -5.33 -16.23 1.07
CA SER A 236 -5.46 -17.62 1.51
C SER A 236 -5.49 -18.65 0.38
N MET A 237 -5.83 -18.23 -0.84
CA MET A 237 -5.93 -19.09 -2.02
C MET A 237 -5.18 -18.56 -3.24
N GLY A 238 -4.78 -17.29 -3.29
CA GLY A 238 -3.97 -16.74 -4.39
C GLY A 238 -2.47 -16.67 -4.07
N TYR A 239 -2.13 -16.60 -2.78
CA TYR A 239 -0.78 -16.47 -2.25
C TYR A 239 -0.39 -17.72 -1.47
N LEU A 240 -1.17 -18.07 -0.45
CA LEU A 240 -1.08 -19.34 0.26
C LEU A 240 -2.14 -20.32 -0.25
N GLN A 241 -2.07 -21.56 0.24
CA GLN A 241 -3.12 -22.58 0.11
C GLN A 241 -3.68 -22.93 1.49
N LEU A 242 -3.70 -21.96 2.40
CA LEU A 242 -4.14 -22.15 3.78
C LEU A 242 -4.57 -20.82 4.38
N PHE A 243 -5.39 -20.94 5.41
CA PHE A 243 -5.67 -19.87 6.36
C PHE A 243 -4.71 -19.93 7.55
N GLN A 244 -4.10 -18.79 7.87
CA GLN A 244 -3.34 -18.53 9.10
C GLN A 244 -4.07 -17.49 9.91
N ARG A 245 -4.04 -17.66 11.23
CA ARG A 245 -4.60 -16.70 12.17
C ARG A 245 -4.03 -15.30 11.90
N ASP A 246 -4.92 -14.32 11.85
CA ASP A 246 -4.59 -12.90 11.67
C ASP A 246 -3.72 -12.62 10.42
N MET A 247 -3.85 -13.45 9.37
CA MET A 247 -3.02 -13.37 8.17
C MET A 247 -3.04 -12.00 7.48
N THR A 248 -4.17 -11.26 7.57
CA THR A 248 -4.33 -9.93 6.96
C THR A 248 -3.30 -8.95 7.48
N ASN A 249 -2.83 -9.15 8.72
CA ASN A 249 -1.70 -8.45 9.32
C ASN A 249 -1.78 -6.93 9.11
N GLY A 250 -2.95 -6.33 9.31
CA GLY A 250 -3.18 -4.89 9.19
C GLY A 250 -3.26 -4.34 7.76
N ARG A 251 -3.20 -5.19 6.72
CA ARG A 251 -3.36 -4.76 5.31
C ARG A 251 -4.72 -4.11 5.04
N GLY A 252 -5.78 -4.51 5.76
CA GLY A 252 -7.09 -3.86 5.69
C GLY A 252 -7.07 -2.43 6.21
N PHE A 253 -6.29 -2.16 7.27
CA PHE A 253 -6.09 -0.78 7.75
C PHE A 253 -5.22 0.05 6.81
N ILE A 254 -4.16 -0.53 6.23
CA ILE A 254 -3.37 0.11 5.19
C ILE A 254 -4.26 0.47 3.99
N ALA A 255 -5.17 -0.43 3.61
CA ALA A 255 -6.09 -0.21 2.50
C ALA A 255 -7.07 0.95 2.74
N LEU A 256 -7.41 1.28 3.99
CA LEU A 256 -8.26 2.44 4.30
C LEU A 256 -7.58 3.77 4.01
N VAL A 257 -6.28 3.87 4.27
CA VAL A 257 -5.54 5.12 4.12
C VAL A 257 -4.94 5.30 2.72
N THR A 258 -4.77 4.20 2.00
CA THR A 258 -4.13 4.18 0.68
C THR A 258 -4.81 5.08 -0.36
N PRO A 259 -6.16 5.16 -0.45
CA PRO A 259 -6.82 6.06 -1.40
C PRO A 259 -6.53 7.53 -1.13
N SER A 260 -6.51 7.94 0.14
CA SER A 260 -6.13 9.31 0.55
C SER A 260 -4.69 9.63 0.14
N LEU A 261 -3.77 8.69 0.31
CA LEU A 261 -2.37 8.82 -0.14
C LEU A 261 -2.25 8.86 -1.68
N GLY A 262 -3.13 8.13 -2.37
CA GLY A 262 -3.27 8.11 -3.82
C GLY A 262 -4.03 9.31 -4.42
N GLY A 263 -4.24 10.38 -3.65
CA GLY A 263 -4.95 11.58 -4.10
C GLY A 263 -6.44 11.36 -4.41
N GLY A 264 -7.03 10.28 -3.89
CA GLY A 264 -8.43 9.94 -4.11
C GLY A 264 -8.76 9.60 -5.57
N THR A 265 -7.80 9.06 -6.32
CA THR A 265 -8.00 8.56 -7.69
C THR A 265 -7.68 7.06 -7.75
N PRO A 266 -8.31 6.27 -8.65
CA PRO A 266 -8.02 4.83 -8.76
C PRO A 266 -6.56 4.55 -9.14
N ILE A 267 -6.01 5.30 -10.11
CA ILE A 267 -4.62 5.15 -10.53
C ILE A 267 -3.66 5.56 -9.41
N GLY A 268 -3.93 6.66 -8.71
CA GLY A 268 -3.11 7.04 -7.57
C GLY A 268 -3.21 6.04 -6.42
N THR A 269 -4.38 5.43 -6.21
CA THR A 269 -4.58 4.33 -5.23
C THR A 269 -3.74 3.13 -5.62
N MET A 270 -3.71 2.75 -6.91
CA MET A 270 -2.83 1.70 -7.42
C MET A 270 -1.36 1.98 -7.13
N VAL A 271 -0.88 3.18 -7.45
CA VAL A 271 0.52 3.58 -7.19
C VAL A 271 0.83 3.52 -5.68
N ALA A 272 -0.05 4.04 -4.83
CA ALA A 272 0.13 4.00 -3.39
C ALA A 272 0.13 2.55 -2.84
N SER A 273 -0.79 1.68 -3.29
CA SER A 273 -0.78 0.26 -2.95
C SER A 273 0.49 -0.45 -3.42
N SER A 274 1.02 -0.09 -4.60
CA SER A 274 2.29 -0.64 -5.12
C SER A 274 3.48 -0.25 -4.24
N ILE A 275 3.51 0.98 -3.72
CA ILE A 275 4.53 1.42 -2.77
C ILE A 275 4.47 0.59 -1.48
N PHE A 276 3.27 0.35 -0.93
CA PHE A 276 3.11 -0.53 0.24
C PHE A 276 3.52 -1.98 -0.06
N GLY A 277 3.14 -2.50 -1.22
CA GLY A 277 3.57 -3.83 -1.67
C GLY A 277 5.08 -3.94 -1.88
N PHE A 278 5.76 -2.87 -2.30
CA PHE A 278 7.22 -2.82 -2.35
C PHE A 278 7.84 -2.98 -0.97
N PHE A 279 7.36 -2.24 0.04
CA PHE A 279 7.87 -2.34 1.40
C PHE A 279 7.57 -3.69 2.05
N ASP A 280 6.42 -4.29 1.74
CA ASP A 280 6.04 -5.60 2.23
C ASP A 280 6.85 -6.73 1.55
N ALA A 281 7.08 -6.64 0.23
CA ALA A 281 7.98 -7.55 -0.49
C ALA A 281 9.44 -7.43 -0.02
N LEU A 282 9.90 -6.21 0.28
CA LEU A 282 11.21 -5.97 0.89
C LEU A 282 11.30 -6.61 2.28
N GLY A 283 10.26 -6.46 3.11
CA GLY A 283 10.16 -7.14 4.41
C GLY A 283 10.23 -8.66 4.28
N ILE A 284 9.52 -9.25 3.33
CA ILE A 284 9.58 -10.70 3.08
C ILE A 284 11.00 -11.14 2.66
N ARG A 285 11.65 -10.40 1.74
CA ARG A 285 13.01 -10.71 1.29
C ARG A 285 14.02 -10.59 2.43
N MET A 286 13.90 -9.56 3.26
CA MET A 286 14.75 -9.39 4.44
C MET A 286 14.48 -10.41 5.54
N GLY A 287 13.25 -10.94 5.64
CA GLY A 287 12.93 -12.05 6.54
C GLY A 287 13.63 -13.37 6.21
N SER A 288 14.26 -13.48 5.03
CA SER A 288 15.11 -14.62 4.70
C SER A 288 16.55 -14.49 5.21
N LEU A 289 16.92 -13.33 5.75
CA LEU A 289 18.16 -13.14 6.50
C LEU A 289 17.98 -13.73 7.90
N GLU A 290 19.07 -14.12 8.57
CA GLU A 290 19.08 -14.60 9.97
C GLU A 290 18.83 -13.44 10.97
N ILE A 291 17.77 -12.66 10.72
CA ILE A 291 17.32 -11.50 11.47
C ILE A 291 15.93 -11.86 12.06
N PRO A 292 15.61 -11.50 13.31
CA PRO A 292 14.31 -11.65 13.93
C PRO A 292 13.19 -11.14 13.02
N SER A 293 12.17 -11.97 12.84
CA SER A 293 11.06 -11.73 11.91
C SER A 293 10.27 -10.46 12.22
N GLN A 294 10.32 -9.95 13.44
CA GLN A 294 9.65 -8.72 13.86
C GLN A 294 10.18 -7.49 13.11
N LEU A 295 11.48 -7.48 12.78
CA LEU A 295 12.11 -6.32 12.15
C LEU A 295 11.67 -6.14 10.70
N PRO A 296 11.79 -7.16 9.82
CA PRO A 296 11.25 -7.07 8.48
C PRO A 296 9.73 -6.86 8.45
N GLN A 297 8.98 -7.46 9.39
CA GLN A 297 7.53 -7.26 9.51
C GLN A 297 7.14 -5.84 9.94
N SER A 298 8.03 -5.10 10.60
CA SER A 298 7.76 -3.72 11.01
C SER A 298 7.83 -2.71 9.85
N ILE A 299 8.55 -3.04 8.77
CA ILE A 299 8.85 -2.14 7.65
C ILE A 299 7.56 -1.55 7.02
N PRO A 300 6.53 -2.33 6.70
CA PRO A 300 5.31 -1.79 6.09
C PRO A 300 4.54 -0.83 7.01
N TYR A 301 4.55 -1.07 8.32
CA TYR A 301 3.88 -0.19 9.29
C TYR A 301 4.62 1.11 9.47
N PHE A 302 5.96 1.08 9.53
CA PHE A 302 6.76 2.30 9.52
C PHE A 302 6.52 3.11 8.25
N ALA A 303 6.48 2.46 7.08
CA ALA A 303 6.13 3.11 5.83
C ALA A 303 4.73 3.76 5.88
N THR A 304 3.76 3.12 6.55
CA THR A 304 2.38 3.63 6.71
C THR A 304 2.31 4.87 7.60
N VAL A 305 2.89 4.81 8.81
CA VAL A 305 2.95 5.95 9.73
C VAL A 305 3.54 7.16 9.03
N LEU A 306 4.58 6.91 8.27
CA LEU A 306 5.37 7.92 7.61
C LEU A 306 4.66 8.49 6.37
N ALA A 307 4.00 7.67 5.57
CA ALA A 307 3.12 8.13 4.51
C ALA A 307 1.98 9.01 5.06
N LEU A 308 1.41 8.67 6.22
CA LEU A 308 0.38 9.48 6.88
C LEU A 308 0.92 10.80 7.41
N VAL A 309 2.09 10.82 8.03
CA VAL A 309 2.76 12.06 8.47
C VAL A 309 3.01 12.98 7.27
N ILE A 310 3.51 12.42 6.17
CA ILE A 310 3.73 13.13 4.92
C ILE A 310 2.42 13.71 4.39
N TYR A 311 1.36 12.92 4.32
CA TYR A 311 0.04 13.37 3.88
C TYR A 311 -0.52 14.49 4.76
N ALA A 312 -0.41 14.38 6.08
CA ALA A 312 -0.86 15.40 7.02
C ALA A 312 -0.09 16.72 6.86
N LEU A 313 1.23 16.65 6.67
CA LEU A 313 2.07 17.82 6.42
C LEU A 313 1.77 18.45 5.05
N GLN A 314 1.64 17.64 4.00
CA GLN A 314 1.25 18.10 2.66
C GLN A 314 -0.10 18.82 2.68
N ARG A 315 -1.09 18.28 3.41
CA ARG A 315 -2.41 18.89 3.52
C ARG A 315 -2.34 20.24 4.23
N ARG A 316 -1.56 20.36 5.31
CA ARG A 316 -1.32 21.64 6.00
C ARG A 316 -0.62 22.66 5.11
N ILE A 317 0.40 22.25 4.36
CA ILE A 317 1.10 23.13 3.42
C ILE A 317 0.16 23.58 2.30
N SER A 318 -0.62 22.66 1.73
CA SER A 318 -1.57 22.96 0.65
C SER A 318 -2.67 23.92 1.11
N GLN A 319 -3.17 23.75 2.33
CA GLN A 319 -4.11 24.70 2.96
C GLN A 319 -3.50 26.09 3.09
N ARG A 320 -2.27 26.18 3.62
CA ARG A 320 -1.54 27.46 3.72
C ARG A 320 -1.29 28.10 2.35
N VAL A 321 -0.95 27.32 1.33
CA VAL A 321 -0.76 27.83 -0.03
C VAL A 321 -2.08 28.34 -0.62
N SER A 322 -3.19 27.65 -0.37
CA SER A 322 -4.52 28.12 -0.79
C SER A 322 -4.90 29.43 -0.10
N GLU A 323 -4.66 29.55 1.22
CA GLU A 323 -4.85 30.79 1.98
C GLU A 323 -3.96 31.92 1.44
N MET A 324 -2.70 31.64 1.14
CA MET A 324 -1.77 32.61 0.54
C MET A 324 -2.21 33.02 -0.86
N ARG A 325 -2.74 32.10 -1.69
CA ARG A 325 -3.28 32.42 -3.02
C ARG A 325 -4.48 33.37 -2.90
N THR A 326 -5.37 33.14 -1.94
CA THR A 326 -6.50 34.04 -1.68
C THR A 326 -6.05 35.41 -1.15
N ALA A 327 -4.94 35.46 -0.41
CA ALA A 327 -4.39 36.71 0.12
C ALA A 327 -3.56 37.50 -0.90
N SER A 328 -2.86 36.84 -1.82
CA SER A 328 -1.86 37.46 -2.73
C SER A 328 -2.46 37.88 -4.08
N GLY A 329 -3.59 37.32 -4.50
CA GLY A 329 -4.25 37.68 -5.76
C GLY A 329 -3.39 37.42 -7.01
N ALA A 330 -3.37 38.35 -7.97
CA ALA A 330 -2.78 38.18 -9.30
C ALA A 330 -1.24 38.04 -9.34
N SER A 331 -0.54 38.25 -8.22
CA SER A 331 0.92 38.05 -8.10
C SER A 331 1.33 36.64 -7.70
N PHE A 332 0.37 35.72 -7.53
CA PHE A 332 0.63 34.34 -7.14
C PHE A 332 1.08 33.51 -8.35
N ASP A 333 2.36 33.15 -8.42
CA ASP A 333 2.85 32.24 -9.45
C ASP A 333 2.55 30.76 -9.10
N ALA A 334 1.55 30.21 -9.78
CA ALA A 334 1.10 28.83 -9.57
C ALA A 334 2.16 27.78 -9.98
N GLN A 335 3.04 28.07 -10.94
CA GLN A 335 4.03 27.09 -11.41
C GLN A 335 5.17 26.94 -10.39
N PHE A 336 5.67 28.03 -9.84
CA PHE A 336 6.63 28.04 -8.74
C PHE A 336 6.13 27.27 -7.51
N TRP A 337 4.89 27.51 -7.07
CA TRP A 337 4.32 26.81 -5.92
C TRP A 337 4.07 25.32 -6.18
N GLN A 338 3.70 24.93 -7.40
CA GLN A 338 3.61 23.52 -7.79
C GLN A 338 4.98 22.82 -7.82
N ALA A 339 6.02 23.51 -8.28
CA ALA A 339 7.39 22.99 -8.23
C ALA A 339 7.83 22.76 -6.78
N ILE A 340 7.63 23.76 -5.90
CA ILE A 340 7.92 23.62 -4.45
C ILE A 340 7.17 22.43 -3.85
N GLN A 341 5.90 22.28 -4.18
CA GLN A 341 5.08 21.16 -3.70
C GLN A 341 5.70 19.82 -4.11
N ARG A 342 6.05 19.63 -5.40
CA ARG A 342 6.64 18.37 -5.88
C ARG A 342 8.00 18.08 -5.24
N ILE A 343 8.84 19.09 -5.06
CA ILE A 343 10.16 18.90 -4.48
C ILE A 343 10.08 18.65 -2.95
N SER A 344 9.13 19.29 -2.24
CA SER A 344 8.84 18.96 -0.83
C SER A 344 8.33 17.53 -0.65
N ILE A 345 7.51 17.02 -1.57
CA ILE A 345 7.04 15.62 -1.56
C ILE A 345 8.21 14.65 -1.69
N LEU A 346 9.10 14.91 -2.66
CA LEU A 346 10.28 14.09 -2.88
C LEU A 346 11.22 14.07 -1.67
N HIS A 347 11.48 15.23 -1.06
CA HIS A 347 12.35 15.31 0.10
C HIS A 347 11.76 14.63 1.33
N MET A 348 10.44 14.75 1.51
CA MET A 348 9.72 13.99 2.53
C MET A 348 9.80 12.49 2.30
N LEU A 349 9.65 12.00 1.06
CA LEU A 349 9.86 10.59 0.70
C LEU A 349 11.30 10.13 1.00
N LEU A 350 12.28 11.02 0.95
CA LEU A 350 13.68 10.71 1.22
C LEU A 350 14.10 10.79 2.68
N MET A 351 13.50 11.68 3.46
CA MET A 351 13.54 11.64 4.94
C MET A 351 13.07 10.27 5.47
N MET A 352 12.22 9.57 4.73
CA MET A 352 11.76 8.23 5.10
C MET A 352 12.85 7.17 5.07
N PHE A 353 13.77 7.30 4.12
CA PHE A 353 14.89 6.39 4.03
C PHE A 353 15.87 6.55 5.20
N ALA A 354 15.95 7.74 5.82
CA ALA A 354 16.63 7.90 7.11
C ALA A 354 15.89 7.17 8.25
N VAL A 355 14.55 7.21 8.28
CA VAL A 355 13.78 6.43 9.28
C VAL A 355 14.04 4.93 9.13
N ILE A 356 14.13 4.43 7.89
CA ILE A 356 14.57 3.05 7.62
C ILE A 356 15.95 2.81 8.23
N GLY A 357 16.92 3.72 8.01
CA GLY A 357 18.25 3.69 8.64
C GLY A 357 18.23 3.63 10.17
N VAL A 358 17.36 4.42 10.83
CA VAL A 358 17.18 4.41 12.30
C VAL A 358 16.59 3.09 12.77
N VAL A 359 15.54 2.60 12.10
CA VAL A 359 14.87 1.33 12.46
C VAL A 359 15.81 0.15 12.26
N THR A 360 16.56 0.12 11.14
CA THR A 360 17.59 -0.89 10.89
C THR A 360 18.75 -0.82 11.89
N SER A 361 19.08 0.37 12.41
CA SER A 361 20.10 0.52 13.44
C SER A 361 19.62 0.06 14.82
N GLY A 362 18.40 0.45 15.21
CA GLY A 362 17.78 0.01 16.47
C GLY A 362 17.53 -1.50 16.51
N ALA A 363 17.19 -2.07 15.37
CA ALA A 363 17.20 -3.51 15.13
C ALA A 363 18.54 -4.16 15.48
N ILE A 364 19.63 -3.68 14.86
CA ILE A 364 20.99 -4.21 15.03
C ILE A 364 21.44 -4.12 16.50
N LEU A 365 21.02 -3.09 17.24
CA LEU A 365 21.32 -2.90 18.66
C LEU A 365 20.54 -3.82 19.62
N ALA A 366 19.32 -4.22 19.25
CA ALA A 366 18.48 -5.06 20.10
C ALA A 366 18.89 -6.54 20.10
N ALA A 367 19.87 -6.93 19.27
CA ALA A 367 20.43 -8.28 19.21
C ALA A 367 21.86 -8.30 19.81
N PRO A 368 22.10 -8.91 20.98
CA PRO A 368 23.33 -8.76 21.75
C PRO A 368 24.61 -9.33 21.10
N ASN A 369 24.51 -10.07 19.99
CA ASN A 369 25.65 -10.57 19.21
C ASN A 369 25.79 -9.93 17.80
N GLY A 370 24.98 -8.91 17.47
CA GLY A 370 25.01 -8.22 16.18
C GLY A 370 24.51 -9.06 15.00
N PHE A 371 23.64 -8.50 14.16
CA PHE A 371 23.25 -9.16 12.91
C PHE A 371 24.44 -9.23 11.94
N GLY A 372 25.02 -10.43 11.74
CA GLY A 372 26.21 -10.64 10.91
C GLY A 372 27.54 -10.73 11.68
N GLY A 373 27.50 -10.78 13.02
CA GLY A 373 28.69 -10.76 13.89
C GLY A 373 29.10 -9.34 14.33
N GLU A 374 30.12 -9.24 15.18
CA GLU A 374 30.59 -7.96 15.76
C GLU A 374 30.95 -6.90 14.69
N GLU A 375 31.37 -7.33 13.49
CA GLU A 375 31.79 -6.44 12.39
C GLU A 375 30.63 -5.62 11.77
N ALA A 376 29.38 -6.08 11.88
CA ALA A 376 28.22 -5.42 11.28
C ALA A 376 27.55 -4.39 12.21
N VAL A 377 27.93 -4.36 13.49
CA VAL A 377 27.36 -3.46 14.51
C VAL A 377 27.78 -2.01 14.28
N LEU A 378 29.06 -1.78 13.95
CA LEU A 378 29.64 -0.44 13.75
C LEU A 378 29.04 0.30 12.53
N PRO A 379 28.91 -0.33 11.34
CA PRO A 379 28.25 0.28 10.19
C PRO A 379 26.76 0.59 10.46
N GLY A 380 26.04 -0.34 11.11
CA GLY A 380 24.64 -0.15 11.47
C GLY A 380 24.42 1.00 12.45
N LEU A 381 25.29 1.14 13.45
CA LEU A 381 25.31 2.27 14.38
C LEU A 381 25.62 3.60 13.67
N ALA A 382 26.60 3.61 12.76
CA ALA A 382 26.94 4.81 12.00
C ALA A 382 25.78 5.27 11.11
N ILE A 383 25.09 4.34 10.45
CA ILE A 383 23.89 4.61 9.64
C ILE A 383 22.76 5.16 10.50
N GLY A 384 22.50 4.55 11.66
CA GLY A 384 21.48 5.03 12.60
C GLY A 384 21.80 6.41 13.16
N ALA A 385 23.04 6.64 13.59
CA ALA A 385 23.49 7.92 14.11
C ALA A 385 23.42 9.02 13.05
N ALA A 386 23.85 8.74 11.81
CA ALA A 386 23.72 9.66 10.69
C ALA A 386 22.24 9.97 10.37
N SER A 387 21.38 8.95 10.44
CA SER A 387 19.94 9.10 10.19
C SER A 387 19.24 9.92 11.29
N ILE A 388 19.58 9.69 12.56
CA ILE A 388 19.11 10.49 13.69
C ILE A 388 19.64 11.93 13.58
N ALA A 389 20.92 12.12 13.25
CA ALA A 389 21.51 13.44 13.10
C ALA A 389 20.81 14.23 11.99
N LEU A 390 20.54 13.62 10.84
CA LEU A 390 19.78 14.24 9.76
C LEU A 390 18.33 14.56 10.15
N PHE A 391 17.69 13.71 10.94
CA PHE A 391 16.34 13.95 11.45
C PHE A 391 16.30 15.09 12.47
N VAL A 392 17.24 15.11 13.43
CA VAL A 392 17.36 16.11 14.51
C VAL A 392 17.79 17.46 13.98
N MET A 393 18.70 17.50 13.00
CA MET A 393 19.06 18.73 12.30
C MET A 393 17.87 19.35 11.58
N GLY A 394 16.82 18.58 11.32
CA GLY A 394 15.56 19.05 10.76
C GLY A 394 15.81 19.88 9.51
N LEU A 395 16.78 19.45 8.67
CA LEU A 395 17.37 20.24 7.60
C LEU A 395 16.25 20.94 6.83
N PRO A 396 16.06 22.25 7.04
CA PRO A 396 14.88 22.91 6.51
C PRO A 396 15.04 22.94 5.00
N PHE A 397 14.03 22.41 4.32
CA PHE A 397 13.99 22.28 2.87
C PHE A 397 14.17 23.62 2.14
N VAL A 398 13.88 24.71 2.86
CA VAL A 398 14.00 26.07 2.39
C VAL A 398 14.48 26.94 3.56
N SER A 399 15.61 27.62 3.39
CA SER A 399 15.93 28.79 4.20
C SER A 399 14.98 29.93 3.79
N ASP A 400 13.89 30.11 4.51
CA ASP A 400 12.87 31.13 4.28
C ASP A 400 12.07 31.01 2.96
N ILE A 401 10.85 30.47 3.05
CA ILE A 401 9.89 30.37 1.93
C ILE A 401 9.66 31.72 1.24
N PHE A 402 9.72 32.81 2.01
CA PHE A 402 9.56 34.18 1.52
C PHE A 402 10.74 34.72 0.72
N ARG A 403 11.90 34.06 0.70
CA ARG A 403 13.12 34.53 0.01
C ARG A 403 13.67 33.58 -1.06
N ILE A 404 13.00 32.46 -1.34
CA ILE A 404 13.43 31.46 -2.33
C ILE A 404 13.73 32.08 -3.69
N GLN A 405 12.86 32.96 -4.22
CA GLN A 405 13.08 33.61 -5.51
C GLN A 405 14.39 34.42 -5.56
N LYS A 406 14.84 34.97 -4.42
CA LYS A 406 16.11 35.73 -4.34
C LYS A 406 17.34 34.86 -4.08
N ARG A 407 17.19 33.64 -3.55
CA ARG A 407 18.29 32.74 -3.15
C ARG A 407 18.16 31.32 -3.73
N TRP A 408 17.69 31.20 -4.96
CA TRP A 408 17.38 29.90 -5.58
C TRP A 408 18.59 28.95 -5.66
N ARG A 409 19.81 29.48 -5.87
CA ARG A 409 21.06 28.69 -5.92
C ARG A 409 21.38 28.01 -4.60
N GLU A 410 21.16 28.72 -3.50
CA GLU A 410 21.40 28.18 -2.16
C GLU A 410 20.34 27.14 -1.81
N SER A 411 19.08 27.40 -2.16
CA SER A 411 18.00 26.42 -1.97
C SER A 411 18.26 25.16 -2.80
N ALA A 412 18.68 25.28 -4.06
CA ALA A 412 19.02 24.15 -4.92
C ALA A 412 20.18 23.33 -4.37
N ALA A 413 21.25 23.99 -3.91
CA ALA A 413 22.39 23.31 -3.30
C ALA A 413 22.00 22.55 -2.02
N VAL A 414 21.25 23.18 -1.12
CA VAL A 414 20.76 22.55 0.11
C VAL A 414 19.86 21.37 -0.21
N THR A 415 18.95 21.50 -1.18
CA THR A 415 18.11 20.40 -1.62
C THR A 415 18.92 19.24 -2.19
N ILE A 416 19.81 19.47 -3.16
CA ILE A 416 20.57 18.40 -3.83
C ILE A 416 21.48 17.67 -2.84
N VAL A 417 22.14 18.40 -1.94
CA VAL A 417 23.05 17.83 -0.95
C VAL A 417 22.27 17.03 0.10
N SER A 418 21.17 17.58 0.64
CA SER A 418 20.35 16.86 1.61
C SER A 418 19.69 15.62 0.99
N LEU A 419 19.14 15.75 -0.22
CA LEU A 419 18.53 14.67 -0.99
C LEU A 419 19.54 13.55 -1.33
N GLY A 420 20.76 13.94 -1.70
CA GLY A 420 21.85 13.01 -1.95
C GLY A 420 22.32 12.30 -0.69
N ALA A 421 22.35 12.98 0.46
CA ALA A 421 22.73 12.38 1.74
C ALA A 421 21.70 11.32 2.20
N TYR A 422 20.40 11.58 2.09
CA TYR A 422 19.36 10.60 2.42
C TYR A 422 19.43 9.36 1.51
N LEU A 423 19.59 9.57 0.21
CA LEU A 423 19.69 8.47 -0.75
C LEU A 423 20.98 7.67 -0.55
N ALA A 424 22.08 8.35 -0.22
CA ALA A 424 23.35 7.69 0.08
C ALA A 424 23.30 6.84 1.35
N ILE A 425 22.59 7.28 2.39
CA ILE A 425 22.43 6.48 3.61
C ILE A 425 21.64 5.20 3.32
N PHE A 426 20.58 5.30 2.52
CA PHE A 426 19.86 4.10 2.07
C PHE A 426 20.74 3.18 1.23
N LEU A 427 21.43 3.74 0.24
CA LEU A 427 22.33 2.99 -0.64
C LEU A 427 23.52 2.40 0.14
N SER A 428 23.92 2.99 1.26
CA SER A 428 24.99 2.46 2.12
C SER A 428 24.60 1.18 2.86
N LEU A 429 23.31 0.82 2.91
CA LEU A 429 22.85 -0.50 3.34
C LEU A 429 23.22 -1.59 2.32
N PHE A 430 23.54 -1.20 1.08
CA PHE A 430 23.71 -2.09 -0.06
C PHE A 430 25.06 -1.93 -0.80
N ALA A 431 25.79 -0.84 -0.56
CA ALA A 431 27.06 -0.52 -1.23
C ALA A 431 28.01 0.23 -0.28
N SER A 432 29.29 0.31 -0.64
CA SER A 432 30.27 1.08 0.14
C SER A 432 29.90 2.57 0.16
N LEU A 433 30.14 3.23 1.30
CA LEU A 433 29.76 4.62 1.53
C LEU A 433 30.21 5.60 0.41
N PRO A 434 31.40 5.48 -0.20
CA PRO A 434 31.81 6.37 -1.30
C PRO A 434 30.96 6.19 -2.57
N ILE A 435 30.62 4.94 -2.90
CA ILE A 435 29.78 4.62 -4.07
C ILE A 435 28.35 5.09 -3.82
N ALA A 436 27.83 4.84 -2.62
CA ALA A 436 26.50 5.25 -2.19
C ALA A 436 26.34 6.78 -2.22
N LEU A 437 27.35 7.54 -1.76
CA LEU A 437 27.37 9.01 -1.83
C LEU A 437 27.41 9.53 -3.28
N GLY A 438 28.24 8.92 -4.13
CA GLY A 438 28.35 9.30 -5.54
C GLY A 438 27.04 9.10 -6.31
N ILE A 439 26.45 7.89 -6.20
CA ILE A 439 25.16 7.58 -6.82
C ILE A 439 24.05 8.44 -6.21
N GLY A 440 24.06 8.61 -4.89
CA GLY A 440 23.11 9.44 -4.15
C GLY A 440 23.03 10.87 -4.68
N LEU A 441 24.19 11.54 -4.82
CA LEU A 441 24.28 12.92 -5.30
C LEU A 441 23.95 13.08 -6.79
N LEU A 442 24.34 12.12 -7.63
CA LEU A 442 24.01 12.17 -9.06
C LEU A 442 22.52 11.97 -9.31
N ALA A 443 21.91 11.00 -8.62
CA ALA A 443 20.48 10.77 -8.70
C ALA A 443 19.68 11.94 -8.11
N SER A 444 20.15 12.52 -7.00
CA SER A 444 19.48 13.68 -6.38
C SER A 444 19.49 14.92 -7.29
N ALA A 445 20.60 15.17 -7.98
CA ALA A 445 20.68 16.24 -8.98
C ALA A 445 19.73 15.99 -10.17
N ALA A 446 19.72 14.76 -10.71
CA ALA A 446 18.85 14.40 -11.83
C ALA A 446 17.36 14.57 -11.48
N VAL A 447 16.96 14.09 -10.29
CA VAL A 447 15.58 14.17 -9.81
C VAL A 447 15.17 15.62 -9.54
N TRP A 448 16.06 16.45 -8.98
CA TRP A 448 15.81 17.88 -8.79
C TRP A 448 15.52 18.59 -10.13
N PHE A 449 16.28 18.26 -11.18
CA PHE A 449 16.03 18.79 -12.52
C PHE A 449 14.70 18.32 -13.11
N MET A 450 14.36 17.03 -13.01
CA MET A 450 13.13 16.45 -13.57
C MET A 450 11.86 17.03 -12.93
N ILE A 451 11.90 17.39 -11.64
CA ILE A 451 10.72 17.81 -10.88
C ILE A 451 10.41 19.32 -11.05
N GLY A 452 11.22 20.02 -11.84
CA GLY A 452 10.99 21.43 -12.16
C GLY A 452 11.94 22.38 -11.45
N GLY A 453 13.10 21.91 -10.97
CA GLY A 453 14.18 22.78 -10.47
C GLY A 453 14.61 23.86 -11.48
N ARG A 454 14.42 23.59 -12.78
CA ARG A 454 14.62 24.58 -13.84
C ARG A 454 13.66 25.77 -13.74
N ALA A 455 12.39 25.57 -13.36
CA ALA A 455 11.43 26.65 -13.16
C ALA A 455 11.83 27.56 -11.99
N LEU A 456 12.44 26.98 -10.93
CA LEU A 456 13.01 27.75 -9.81
C LEU A 456 14.26 28.56 -10.21
N ALA A 457 15.04 28.07 -11.18
CA ALA A 457 16.24 28.73 -11.67
C ALA A 457 15.96 29.90 -12.63
N ASP A 458 14.87 29.81 -13.40
CA ASP A 458 14.51 30.80 -14.41
C ASP A 458 13.74 32.02 -13.83
N GLY A 459 13.40 32.00 -12.54
CA GLY A 459 12.83 33.15 -11.81
C GLY A 459 11.49 33.68 -12.37
N LYS A 460 10.78 32.86 -13.14
CA LYS A 460 9.46 33.15 -13.70
C LYS A 460 8.35 32.59 -12.82
#